data_AF-A0A815ZRQ6-F1
#
_entry.id   AF-A0A815ZRQ6-F1
#
_cell.length_a   1.000
_cell.length_b   1.000
_cell.length_c   1.000
_cell.angle_alpha   90.00
_cell.angle_beta   90.00
_cell.angle_gamma   90.00
#
_symmetry.space_group_name_H-M   'P 1'
#
loop_
_entity.id
_entity.type
_entity.pdbx_description
1 polymer ?
#
loop_
_entity_poly.entity_id
_entity_poly.type
_entity_poly.pdbx_seq_one_letter_code
_entity_poly.pdbx_strand_id
1 'polypeptide(L)'
;MLRVLVRRVWQAFLQLNLYKNSSSNDQTAWKEYLATRIYVCCLAIAIIIVTITTSLITRLVNKIEYSPSFERFLVLTSKYPNSIHCPCTKVGIGYDAFVVTQVRFHQVCSSQFVEQTWIDMMFAAQNRTFISAGDFRTRLIFFWQLIAGFCTISNRTWSEVVVGFDATQILSQLAISEDLMRAQVYADLKKQIAMVQSAFIRDLRSIRQTFRGNQMVSGLGSNFYMKYSAGDGTQFQPVPQMAPQMYNNCTCLNIAGCPHLATFNDSHDHWITVPGMISDYLVLDGALASTFECYYNETVPITLKSLSNDSDKHFVMKSTIETLLNELMIDEMSSTVRFDLFYDQCQPIYCAYSYAHRFDVLFVFTTFFGIFGGLSFILKQSAPFLALIILRRKNRVAPDNALLMHIKKLIKQHLKSLTVHLLIMNIPTGMSQRTAAHYDDIDVRMHSYVNQHSRSFLYPAYRNFHHFYIAPGIVHKPHHGHHRHRFYGLYSYEDDDNDDDERVYQQYWMYY
;
A
#
# COMPACT_ATOMS: atom_id res chain seq x y z
N MET A 1 -9.30 39.88 -57.09
CA MET A 1 -8.74 38.78 -57.92
C MET A 1 -9.60 37.50 -57.90
N LEU A 2 -9.90 36.90 -56.74
CA LEU A 2 -10.53 35.56 -56.60
C LEU A 2 -11.68 35.23 -57.60
N ARG A 3 -12.67 36.12 -57.77
CA ARG A 3 -13.79 35.91 -58.72
C ARG A 3 -13.35 35.70 -60.18
N VAL A 4 -12.25 36.29 -60.62
CA VAL A 4 -11.70 36.13 -61.98
C VAL A 4 -11.01 34.77 -62.14
N LEU A 5 -10.27 34.34 -61.11
CA LEU A 5 -9.65 33.01 -61.04
C LEU A 5 -10.71 31.90 -61.10
N VAL A 6 -11.75 31.99 -60.25
CA VAL A 6 -12.88 31.05 -60.26
C VAL A 6 -13.57 31.01 -61.63
N ARG A 7 -13.77 32.17 -62.29
CA ARG A 7 -14.40 32.22 -63.61
C ARG A 7 -13.54 31.55 -64.70
N ARG A 8 -12.21 31.73 -64.68
CA ARG A 8 -11.28 31.05 -65.59
C ARG A 8 -11.23 29.54 -65.35
N VAL A 9 -11.13 29.10 -64.09
CA VAL A 9 -11.14 27.67 -63.72
C VAL A 9 -12.46 27.01 -64.13
N TRP A 10 -13.59 27.69 -63.93
CA TRP A 10 -14.90 27.22 -64.37
C TRP A 10 -15.02 27.10 -65.91
N GLN A 11 -14.46 28.05 -66.66
CA GLN A 11 -14.41 27.97 -68.13
C GLN A 11 -13.53 26.80 -68.62
N ALA A 12 -12.35 26.60 -68.02
CA ALA A 12 -11.48 25.46 -68.30
C ALA A 12 -12.17 24.11 -67.96
N PHE A 13 -12.86 24.04 -66.82
CA PHE A 13 -13.63 22.85 -66.43
C PHE A 13 -14.80 22.55 -67.40
N LEU A 14 -15.49 23.59 -67.90
CA LEU A 14 -16.57 23.42 -68.88
C LEU A 14 -16.07 22.90 -70.24
N GLN A 15 -14.83 23.23 -70.61
CA GLN A 15 -14.16 22.83 -71.85
C GLN A 15 -13.39 21.50 -71.74
N LEU A 16 -13.22 20.95 -70.54
CA LEU A 16 -12.48 19.71 -70.33
C LEU A 16 -13.20 18.50 -70.95
N ASN A 17 -12.48 17.71 -71.75
CA ASN A 17 -12.92 16.41 -72.22
C ASN A 17 -11.80 15.37 -72.04
N LEU A 18 -11.96 14.46 -71.08
CA LEU A 18 -11.01 13.38 -70.76
C LEU A 18 -11.19 12.13 -71.63
N TYR A 19 -12.20 12.12 -72.51
CA TYR A 19 -12.60 10.98 -73.34
C TYR A 19 -12.54 11.29 -74.84
N LYS A 20 -11.96 12.43 -75.23
CA LYS A 20 -11.84 12.85 -76.64
C LYS A 20 -11.05 11.82 -77.44
N ASN A 21 -11.68 11.22 -78.44
CA ASN A 21 -11.08 10.25 -79.34
C ASN A 21 -10.88 10.86 -80.74
N SER A 22 -9.94 10.36 -81.54
CA SER A 22 -9.60 10.94 -82.85
C SER A 22 -10.72 10.84 -83.91
N SER A 23 -11.73 10.02 -83.67
CA SER A 23 -12.88 9.75 -84.54
C SER A 23 -14.23 10.30 -84.00
N SER A 24 -14.20 11.25 -83.06
CA SER A 24 -15.42 11.79 -82.43
C SER A 24 -16.22 12.72 -83.35
N ASN A 25 -17.42 12.30 -83.79
CA ASN A 25 -18.43 13.21 -84.36
C ASN A 25 -19.10 14.08 -83.26
N ASP A 26 -19.73 15.20 -83.63
CA ASP A 26 -20.45 16.09 -82.71
C ASP A 26 -21.51 15.37 -81.86
N GLN A 27 -22.20 14.37 -82.44
CA GLN A 27 -23.23 13.59 -81.76
C GLN A 27 -22.65 12.64 -80.67
N THR A 28 -21.35 12.38 -80.70
CA THR A 28 -20.58 11.64 -79.68
C THR A 28 -19.93 12.57 -78.65
N ALA A 29 -19.41 13.72 -79.08
CA ALA A 29 -18.70 14.67 -78.20
C ALA A 29 -19.50 15.06 -76.94
N TRP A 30 -20.82 15.25 -77.05
CA TRP A 30 -21.66 15.59 -75.89
C TRP A 30 -21.69 14.50 -74.80
N LYS A 31 -21.54 13.23 -75.19
CA LYS A 31 -21.49 12.08 -74.28
C LYS A 31 -20.17 12.07 -73.51
N GLU A 32 -19.08 12.42 -74.18
CA GLU A 32 -17.72 12.50 -73.65
C GLU A 32 -17.58 13.66 -72.64
N TYR A 33 -18.15 14.83 -72.93
CA TYR A 33 -18.26 15.94 -71.97
C TYR A 33 -19.09 15.55 -70.73
N LEU A 34 -20.18 14.78 -70.91
CA LEU A 34 -20.98 14.31 -69.77
C LEU A 34 -20.21 13.28 -68.92
N ALA A 35 -19.54 12.31 -69.55
CA ALA A 35 -18.69 11.33 -68.87
C ALA A 35 -17.54 12.01 -68.11
N THR A 36 -16.90 13.03 -68.71
CA THR A 36 -15.86 13.85 -68.06
C THR A 36 -16.38 14.55 -66.81
N ARG A 37 -17.58 15.14 -66.87
CA ARG A 37 -18.20 15.81 -65.72
C ARG A 37 -18.59 14.83 -64.62
N ILE A 38 -19.11 13.64 -64.96
CA ILE A 38 -19.39 12.57 -63.99
C ILE A 38 -18.09 12.13 -63.30
N TYR A 39 -17.04 11.85 -64.08
CA TYR A 39 -15.71 11.45 -63.57
C TYR A 39 -15.17 12.46 -62.54
N VAL A 40 -15.11 13.75 -62.88
CA VAL A 40 -14.54 14.76 -61.98
C VAL A 40 -15.42 15.00 -60.75
N CYS A 41 -16.76 15.00 -60.88
CA CYS A 41 -17.65 15.13 -59.73
C CYS A 41 -17.52 13.95 -58.76
N CYS A 42 -17.48 12.71 -59.27
CA CYS A 42 -17.29 11.52 -58.44
C CYS A 42 -15.90 11.51 -57.76
N LEU A 43 -14.85 11.92 -58.48
CA LEU A 43 -13.49 12.05 -57.92
C LEU A 43 -13.44 13.11 -56.81
N ALA A 44 -14.06 14.28 -57.01
CA ALA A 44 -14.13 15.34 -56.00
C ALA A 44 -14.91 14.90 -54.74
N ILE A 45 -16.05 14.20 -54.91
CA ILE A 45 -16.82 13.63 -53.80
C ILE A 45 -15.99 12.59 -53.03
N ALA A 46 -15.26 11.72 -53.72
CA ALA A 46 -14.39 10.73 -53.09
C ALA A 46 -13.25 11.40 -52.27
N ILE A 47 -12.62 12.45 -52.80
CA ILE A 47 -11.63 13.26 -52.08
C ILE A 47 -12.24 13.86 -50.81
N ILE A 48 -13.43 14.47 -50.91
CA ILE A 48 -14.14 15.06 -49.76
C ILE A 48 -14.43 13.99 -48.69
N ILE A 49 -14.94 12.81 -49.08
CA ILE A 49 -15.18 11.69 -48.15
C ILE A 49 -13.89 11.23 -47.46
N VAL A 50 -12.78 11.07 -48.20
CA VAL A 50 -11.48 10.70 -47.64
C VAL A 50 -10.98 11.77 -46.66
N THR A 51 -11.05 13.06 -46.99
CA THR A 51 -10.62 14.15 -46.07
C THR A 51 -11.50 14.29 -44.82
N ILE A 52 -12.81 14.04 -44.92
CA ILE A 52 -13.72 14.07 -43.76
C ILE A 52 -13.45 12.86 -42.86
N THR A 53 -13.40 11.65 -43.41
CA THR A 53 -13.14 10.43 -42.63
C THR A 53 -11.77 10.45 -41.95
N THR A 54 -10.72 10.90 -42.65
CA THR A 54 -9.37 11.03 -42.05
C THR A 54 -9.24 12.15 -41.00
N SER A 55 -10.10 13.17 -41.02
CA SER A 55 -10.10 14.23 -39.98
C SER A 55 -10.96 13.88 -38.75
N LEU A 56 -11.86 12.89 -38.86
CA LEU A 56 -12.68 12.39 -37.75
C LEU A 56 -12.03 11.20 -37.01
N ILE A 57 -11.19 10.41 -37.67
CA ILE A 57 -10.55 9.22 -37.08
C ILE A 57 -9.32 9.62 -36.25
N THR A 58 -9.45 9.57 -34.92
CA THR A 58 -8.31 9.61 -33.99
C THR A 58 -7.36 8.44 -34.22
N ARG A 59 -6.06 8.71 -34.19
CA ARG A 59 -4.97 7.73 -34.34
C ARG A 59 -4.08 7.74 -33.10
N LEU A 60 -3.68 6.56 -32.64
CA LEU A 60 -2.63 6.45 -31.64
C LEU A 60 -1.28 6.63 -32.34
N VAL A 61 -0.53 7.66 -31.92
CA VAL A 61 0.85 7.89 -32.31
C VAL A 61 1.74 7.48 -31.14
N ASN A 62 2.61 6.50 -31.38
CA ASN A 62 3.62 6.08 -30.42
C ASN A 62 4.87 6.93 -30.59
N LYS A 63 5.38 7.50 -29.50
CA LYS A 63 6.69 8.17 -29.47
C LYS A 63 7.59 7.50 -28.44
N ILE A 64 8.88 7.43 -28.75
CA ILE A 64 9.95 6.97 -27.86
C ILE A 64 10.83 8.17 -27.53
N GLU A 65 11.30 8.26 -26.30
CA GLU A 65 12.27 9.24 -25.83
C GLU A 65 13.33 8.52 -24.99
N TYR A 66 14.60 8.59 -25.40
CA TYR A 66 15.71 7.84 -24.78
C TYR A 66 16.27 8.59 -23.57
N SER A 67 16.66 7.84 -22.52
CA SER A 67 17.28 8.35 -21.29
C SER A 67 16.70 9.70 -20.78
N PRO A 68 15.39 9.79 -20.52
CA PRO A 68 14.77 11.02 -20.03
C PRO A 68 15.24 11.35 -18.61
N SER A 69 15.26 12.65 -18.26
CA SER A 69 15.52 13.10 -16.89
C SER A 69 14.30 12.86 -15.98
N PHE A 70 14.51 12.90 -14.66
CA PHE A 70 13.46 12.77 -13.66
C PHE A 70 12.29 13.76 -13.88
N GLU A 71 12.59 15.06 -14.01
CA GLU A 71 11.59 16.10 -14.35
C GLU A 71 10.80 15.77 -15.62
N ARG A 72 11.51 15.26 -16.64
CA ARG A 72 10.94 14.94 -17.93
C ARG A 72 10.00 13.74 -17.85
N PHE A 73 10.37 12.73 -17.06
CA PHE A 73 9.49 11.61 -16.73
C PHE A 73 8.25 12.06 -15.96
N LEU A 74 8.37 12.92 -14.94
CA LEU A 74 7.21 13.46 -14.21
C LEU A 74 6.20 14.14 -15.16
N VAL A 75 6.69 14.97 -16.08
CA VAL A 75 5.85 15.64 -17.09
C VAL A 75 5.20 14.64 -18.06
N LEU A 76 5.91 13.59 -18.48
CA LEU A 76 5.35 12.56 -19.36
C LEU A 76 4.32 11.69 -18.64
N THR A 77 4.58 11.29 -17.40
CA THR A 77 3.67 10.48 -16.56
C THR A 77 2.41 11.25 -16.20
N SER A 78 2.51 12.54 -15.87
CA SER A 78 1.35 13.42 -15.65
C SER A 78 0.48 13.55 -16.91
N LYS A 79 1.09 13.59 -18.10
CA LYS A 79 0.40 13.84 -19.37
C LYS A 79 -0.13 12.59 -20.08
N TYR A 80 0.50 11.43 -19.85
CA TYR A 80 0.21 10.16 -20.54
C TYR A 80 0.15 8.95 -19.58
N PRO A 81 -0.53 9.04 -18.42
CA PRO A 81 -0.41 8.04 -17.34
C PRO A 81 -0.80 6.61 -17.76
N ASN A 82 -1.76 6.48 -18.67
CA ASN A 82 -2.31 5.19 -19.10
C ASN A 82 -1.54 4.54 -20.26
N SER A 83 -0.50 5.18 -20.79
CA SER A 83 0.24 4.69 -21.98
C SER A 83 1.75 4.85 -21.91
N ILE A 84 2.29 5.43 -20.83
CA ILE A 84 3.73 5.57 -20.61
C ILE A 84 4.34 4.25 -20.10
N HIS A 85 5.41 3.80 -20.74
CA HIS A 85 6.19 2.63 -20.35
C HIS A 85 7.68 2.96 -20.42
N CYS A 86 8.34 2.92 -19.27
CA CYS A 86 9.74 3.35 -19.11
C CYS A 86 10.59 2.22 -18.49
N PRO A 87 11.21 1.33 -19.30
CA PRO A 87 11.99 0.22 -18.74
C PRO A 87 13.23 0.67 -17.97
N CYS A 88 13.36 0.21 -16.73
CA CYS A 88 14.55 0.43 -15.90
C CYS A 88 15.74 -0.39 -16.40
N THR A 89 16.97 0.04 -16.09
CA THR A 89 18.19 -0.77 -16.25
C THR A 89 18.29 -1.92 -15.23
N LYS A 90 17.76 -1.71 -14.03
CA LYS A 90 17.69 -2.70 -12.93
C LYS A 90 16.25 -3.14 -12.71
N VAL A 91 16.04 -4.41 -12.39
CA VAL A 91 14.71 -4.98 -12.07
C VAL A 91 14.43 -4.99 -10.55
N GLY A 92 15.48 -5.00 -9.74
CA GLY A 92 15.41 -4.86 -8.28
C GLY A 92 16.22 -3.66 -7.82
N ILE A 93 15.65 -2.86 -6.91
CA ILE A 93 16.30 -1.70 -6.27
C ILE A 93 16.12 -1.88 -4.77
N GLY A 94 17.22 -1.84 -4.00
CA GLY A 94 17.16 -1.93 -2.54
C GLY A 94 16.48 -0.72 -1.91
N TYR A 95 15.74 -0.94 -0.82
CA TYR A 95 15.10 0.16 -0.09
C TYR A 95 16.15 1.08 0.57
N ASP A 96 17.31 0.53 0.94
CA ASP A 96 18.51 1.26 1.42
C ASP A 96 18.89 2.48 0.57
N ALA A 97 18.73 2.38 -0.75
CA ALA A 97 19.15 3.41 -1.69
C ALA A 97 18.21 4.63 -1.76
N PHE A 98 17.00 4.56 -1.20
CA PHE A 98 15.99 5.63 -1.35
C PHE A 98 14.99 5.78 -0.19
N VAL A 99 15.06 4.95 0.85
CA VAL A 99 14.24 5.03 2.06
C VAL A 99 15.15 5.27 3.27
N VAL A 100 14.84 6.27 4.09
CA VAL A 100 15.49 6.46 5.39
C VAL A 100 14.44 6.32 6.48
N THR A 101 14.58 5.30 7.32
CA THR A 101 13.73 5.10 8.51
C THR A 101 14.39 5.70 9.75
N GLN A 102 13.59 6.25 10.65
CA GLN A 102 14.04 6.74 11.95
C GLN A 102 13.00 6.37 13.01
N VAL A 103 13.47 6.12 14.23
CA VAL A 103 12.63 5.71 15.36
C VAL A 103 12.97 6.54 16.58
N ARG A 104 11.97 6.80 17.41
CA ARG A 104 12.13 7.31 18.77
C ARG A 104 11.47 6.34 19.73
N PHE A 105 12.26 5.76 20.62
CA PHE A 105 11.74 4.94 21.70
C PHE A 105 11.06 5.82 22.76
N HIS A 106 10.16 5.23 23.53
CA HIS A 106 9.53 5.82 24.71
C HIS A 106 10.61 6.35 25.66
N GLN A 107 10.40 7.54 26.23
CA GLN A 107 11.44 8.30 26.95
C GLN A 107 12.20 7.50 28.04
N VAL A 108 11.54 6.49 28.62
CA VAL A 108 12.09 5.62 29.66
C VAL A 108 13.40 4.95 29.21
N CYS A 109 13.53 4.63 27.93
CA CYS A 109 14.73 4.01 27.35
C CYS A 109 15.92 4.96 27.20
N SER A 110 15.72 6.25 27.50
CA SER A 110 16.77 7.27 27.62
C SER A 110 16.72 7.98 28.99
N SER A 111 16.15 7.33 30.00
CA SER A 111 15.99 7.89 31.35
C SER A 111 17.03 7.34 32.32
N GLN A 112 17.29 8.07 33.40
CA GLN A 112 18.27 7.66 34.42
C GLN A 112 17.89 6.33 35.12
N PHE A 113 16.61 5.96 35.09
CA PHE A 113 16.09 4.73 35.71
C PHE A 113 16.56 3.43 35.03
N VAL A 114 17.02 3.50 33.77
CA VAL A 114 17.60 2.35 33.04
C VAL A 114 19.12 2.38 32.97
N GLU A 115 19.78 3.36 33.61
CA GLU A 115 21.23 3.40 33.72
C GLU A 115 21.73 2.43 34.80
N GLN A 116 22.76 1.63 34.47
CA GLN A 116 23.36 0.68 35.41
C GLN A 116 23.87 1.36 36.69
N THR A 117 24.39 2.59 36.58
CA THR A 117 24.84 3.45 37.69
C THR A 117 23.76 3.67 38.75
N TRP A 118 22.49 3.81 38.34
CA TRP A 118 21.38 3.97 39.26
C TRP A 118 20.88 2.62 39.81
N ILE A 119 20.84 1.58 38.97
CA ILE A 119 20.50 0.20 39.38
C ILE A 119 21.46 -0.28 40.48
N ASP A 120 22.76 -0.08 40.30
CA ASP A 120 23.82 -0.41 41.28
C ASP A 120 23.69 0.41 42.57
N MET A 121 23.34 1.70 42.46
CA MET A 121 23.10 2.58 43.62
C MET A 121 21.91 2.08 44.45
N MET A 122 20.82 1.67 43.81
CA MET A 122 19.65 1.10 44.49
C MET A 122 19.97 -0.24 45.16
N PHE A 123 20.80 -1.09 44.53
CA PHE A 123 21.28 -2.34 45.14
C PHE A 123 22.17 -2.09 46.37
N ALA A 124 23.11 -1.15 46.27
CA ALA A 124 23.97 -0.75 47.37
C ALA A 124 23.22 -0.07 48.53
N ALA A 125 22.04 0.52 48.27
CA ALA A 125 21.14 1.04 49.28
C ALA A 125 20.32 -0.08 49.95
N GLN A 126 19.66 -0.95 49.17
CA GLN A 126 18.81 -2.03 49.70
C GLN A 126 19.59 -2.96 50.65
N ASN A 127 20.83 -3.31 50.31
CA ASN A 127 21.66 -4.24 51.09
C ASN A 127 22.11 -3.67 52.47
N ARG A 128 21.81 -2.41 52.79
CA ARG A 128 22.11 -1.78 54.09
C ARG A 128 20.94 -1.82 55.07
N THR A 129 19.78 -2.28 54.64
CA THR A 129 18.51 -2.18 55.38
C THR A 129 17.78 -3.52 55.36
N PHE A 130 17.41 -4.03 56.54
CA PHE A 130 16.55 -5.20 56.62
C PHE A 130 15.12 -4.82 56.20
N ILE A 131 14.78 -5.11 54.95
CA ILE A 131 13.48 -4.81 54.34
C ILE A 131 12.65 -6.11 54.25
N SER A 132 11.37 -6.04 54.59
CA SER A 132 10.43 -7.16 54.51
C SER A 132 10.27 -7.68 53.07
N ALA A 133 10.16 -9.00 52.89
CA ALA A 133 9.95 -9.64 51.58
C ALA A 133 8.60 -9.28 50.89
N GLY A 134 7.68 -8.65 51.63
CA GLY A 134 6.46 -8.06 51.08
C GLY A 134 6.63 -6.66 50.49
N ASP A 135 7.73 -5.96 50.81
CA ASP A 135 7.98 -4.58 50.40
C ASP A 135 8.48 -4.49 48.95
N PHE A 136 7.84 -3.64 48.15
CA PHE A 136 8.13 -3.49 46.73
C PHE A 136 9.57 -3.03 46.44
N ARG A 137 10.25 -2.33 47.38
CA ARG A 137 11.64 -1.91 47.20
C ARG A 137 12.57 -3.11 46.97
N THR A 138 12.25 -4.28 47.53
CA THR A 138 13.01 -5.53 47.31
C THR A 138 12.96 -6.04 45.86
N ARG A 139 11.95 -5.61 45.09
CA ARG A 139 11.68 -6.03 43.70
C ARG A 139 11.97 -4.91 42.69
N LEU A 140 12.05 -3.65 43.16
CA LEU A 140 12.20 -2.43 42.36
C LEU A 140 13.47 -2.44 41.48
N ILE A 141 14.59 -2.97 41.99
CA ILE A 141 15.85 -3.12 41.23
C ILE A 141 15.63 -4.04 40.02
N PHE A 142 15.02 -5.20 40.25
CA PHE A 142 14.77 -6.22 39.24
C PHE A 142 13.69 -5.79 38.23
N PHE A 143 12.70 -5.01 38.68
CA PHE A 143 11.77 -4.31 37.80
C PHE A 143 12.54 -3.41 36.81
N TRP A 144 13.45 -2.57 37.28
CA TRP A 144 14.19 -1.64 36.42
C TRP A 144 15.26 -2.32 35.55
N GLN A 145 15.90 -3.39 36.03
CA GLN A 145 16.72 -4.28 35.19
C GLN A 145 15.91 -4.88 34.03
N LEU A 146 14.65 -5.29 34.28
CA LEU A 146 13.75 -5.75 33.21
C LEU A 146 13.40 -4.62 32.23
N ILE A 147 13.13 -3.39 32.68
CA ILE A 147 12.88 -2.26 31.77
C ILE A 147 14.12 -1.93 30.92
N ALA A 148 15.32 -1.91 31.52
CA ALA A 148 16.57 -1.72 30.79
C ALA A 148 16.79 -2.82 29.74
N GLY A 149 16.55 -4.09 30.12
CA GLY A 149 16.57 -5.23 29.22
C GLY A 149 15.55 -5.13 28.08
N PHE A 150 14.31 -4.71 28.37
CA PHE A 150 13.27 -4.47 27.38
C PHE A 150 13.68 -3.38 26.37
N CYS A 151 14.22 -2.25 26.85
CA CYS A 151 14.73 -1.18 25.98
C CYS A 151 15.90 -1.66 25.10
N THR A 152 16.81 -2.47 25.67
CA THR A 152 17.96 -3.03 24.95
C THR A 152 17.53 -4.00 23.85
N ILE A 153 16.63 -4.93 24.18
CA ILE A 153 16.08 -5.90 23.22
C ILE A 153 15.28 -5.17 22.14
N SER A 154 14.43 -4.22 22.53
CA SER A 154 13.62 -3.41 21.59
C SER A 154 14.48 -2.67 20.57
N ASN A 155 15.55 -1.99 21.02
CA ASN A 155 16.48 -1.28 20.15
C ASN A 155 17.24 -2.23 19.19
N ARG A 156 17.68 -3.38 19.71
CA ARG A 156 18.31 -4.43 18.91
C ARG A 156 17.34 -4.99 17.86
N THR A 157 16.13 -5.34 18.27
CA THR A 157 15.08 -5.90 17.41
C THR A 157 14.65 -4.90 16.33
N TRP A 158 14.58 -3.60 16.65
CA TRP A 158 14.41 -2.55 15.64
C TRP A 158 15.60 -2.48 14.66
N SER A 159 16.84 -2.55 15.15
CA SER A 159 18.03 -2.57 14.29
C SER A 159 18.02 -3.77 13.33
N GLU A 160 17.57 -4.94 13.81
CA GLU A 160 17.38 -6.15 13.00
C GLU A 160 16.21 -6.00 11.98
N VAL A 161 15.15 -5.25 12.31
CA VAL A 161 14.08 -4.86 11.36
C VAL A 161 14.62 -3.96 10.26
N VAL A 162 15.42 -2.94 10.59
CA VAL A 162 15.99 -2.01 9.60
C VAL A 162 16.92 -2.75 8.65
N VAL A 163 17.90 -3.52 9.16
CA VAL A 163 18.80 -4.33 8.32
C VAL A 163 18.03 -5.33 7.45
N GLY A 164 16.97 -5.94 7.97
CA GLY A 164 16.11 -6.85 7.21
C GLY A 164 15.24 -6.17 6.15
N PHE A 165 14.87 -4.90 6.35
CA PHE A 165 14.10 -4.09 5.39
C PHE A 165 15.01 -3.50 4.31
N ASP A 166 16.15 -2.93 4.68
CA ASP A 166 17.15 -2.36 3.77
C ASP A 166 17.68 -3.40 2.78
N ALA A 167 17.79 -4.66 3.20
CA ALA A 167 18.16 -5.80 2.35
C ALA A 167 17.03 -6.27 1.40
N THR A 168 15.78 -5.81 1.58
CA THR A 168 14.69 -6.11 0.63
C THR A 168 14.63 -5.09 -0.50
N GLN A 169 14.05 -5.51 -1.63
CA GLN A 169 14.08 -4.77 -2.88
C GLN A 169 12.69 -4.57 -3.46
N ILE A 170 12.42 -3.37 -3.98
CA ILE A 170 11.26 -3.12 -4.83
C ILE A 170 11.52 -3.74 -6.21
N LEU A 171 10.63 -4.64 -6.64
CA LEU A 171 10.78 -5.40 -7.88
C LEU A 171 9.90 -4.81 -8.98
N SER A 172 10.51 -4.10 -9.93
CA SER A 172 9.83 -3.55 -11.10
C SER A 172 10.74 -3.50 -12.32
N GLN A 173 10.20 -3.90 -13.48
CA GLN A 173 10.86 -3.74 -14.77
C GLN A 173 10.67 -2.32 -15.36
N LEU A 174 9.80 -1.51 -14.77
CA LEU A 174 9.40 -0.18 -15.25
C LEU A 174 9.55 0.88 -14.15
N ALA A 175 9.83 2.13 -14.54
CA ALA A 175 9.67 3.28 -13.65
C ALA A 175 8.18 3.45 -13.29
N ILE A 176 7.84 3.15 -12.03
CA ILE A 176 6.49 3.29 -11.45
C ILE A 176 6.22 4.74 -11.01
N SER A 177 4.96 5.06 -10.69
CA SER A 177 4.61 6.34 -10.07
C SER A 177 5.07 6.43 -8.62
N GLU A 178 5.22 7.67 -8.13
CA GLU A 178 5.60 7.94 -6.74
C GLU A 178 4.61 7.31 -5.74
N ASP A 179 3.31 7.41 -6.01
CA ASP A 179 2.27 6.85 -5.15
C ASP A 179 2.38 5.32 -5.03
N LEU A 180 2.68 4.64 -6.14
CA LEU A 180 2.82 3.18 -6.17
C LEU A 180 4.10 2.73 -5.46
N MET A 181 5.21 3.45 -5.64
CA MET A 181 6.45 3.23 -4.89
C MET A 181 6.21 3.42 -3.39
N ARG A 182 5.63 4.56 -2.98
CA ARG A 182 5.32 4.85 -1.57
C ARG A 182 4.39 3.79 -0.96
N ALA A 183 3.35 3.38 -1.68
CA ALA A 183 2.45 2.33 -1.24
C ALA A 183 3.14 0.98 -1.02
N GLN A 184 4.06 0.58 -1.91
CA GLN A 184 4.84 -0.65 -1.78
C GLN A 184 5.82 -0.58 -0.59
N VAL A 185 6.59 0.51 -0.48
CA VAL A 185 7.50 0.78 0.65
C VAL A 185 6.77 0.66 2.00
N TYR A 186 5.65 1.37 2.17
CA TYR A 186 4.92 1.37 3.43
C TYR A 186 4.21 0.03 3.71
N ALA A 187 3.80 -0.72 2.67
CA ALA A 187 3.21 -2.05 2.84
C ALA A 187 4.24 -3.09 3.32
N ASP A 188 5.43 -3.13 2.71
CA ASP A 188 6.50 -4.06 3.12
C ASP A 188 7.06 -3.70 4.50
N LEU A 189 7.31 -2.42 4.76
CA LEU A 189 7.82 -1.96 6.06
C LEU A 189 6.83 -2.28 7.20
N LYS A 190 5.53 -2.01 7.00
CA LYS A 190 4.48 -2.37 7.97
C LYS A 190 4.37 -3.88 8.18
N LYS A 191 4.55 -4.67 7.13
CA LYS A 191 4.55 -6.15 7.18
C LYS A 191 5.73 -6.70 7.97
N GLN A 192 6.93 -6.14 7.82
CA GLN A 192 8.11 -6.53 8.61
C GLN A 192 7.89 -6.22 10.10
N ILE A 193 7.45 -5.00 10.42
CA ILE A 193 7.17 -4.57 11.81
C ILE A 193 6.12 -5.47 12.47
N ALA A 194 4.98 -5.69 11.80
CA ALA A 194 3.91 -6.55 12.33
C ALA A 194 4.37 -8.02 12.52
N MET A 195 5.25 -8.53 11.65
CA MET A 195 5.83 -9.88 11.79
C MET A 195 6.73 -9.97 13.02
N VAL A 196 7.58 -8.98 13.24
CA VAL A 196 8.54 -8.97 14.35
C VAL A 196 7.87 -8.67 15.69
N GLN A 197 6.90 -7.75 15.75
CA GLN A 197 6.02 -7.59 16.93
C GLN A 197 5.29 -8.89 17.27
N SER A 198 4.68 -9.55 16.27
CA SER A 198 4.00 -10.84 16.47
C SER A 198 4.94 -11.95 16.95
N ALA A 199 6.20 -11.93 16.52
CA ALA A 199 7.23 -12.85 16.99
C ALA A 199 7.59 -12.57 18.46
N PHE A 200 7.96 -11.32 18.77
CA PHE A 200 8.32 -10.88 20.12
C PHE A 200 7.22 -11.23 21.15
N ILE A 201 5.96 -10.90 20.84
CA ILE A 201 4.81 -11.15 21.74
C ILE A 201 4.61 -12.65 22.00
N ARG A 202 4.77 -13.48 20.97
CA ARG A 202 4.70 -14.95 21.09
C ARG A 202 5.84 -15.48 21.95
N ASP A 203 7.04 -14.97 21.77
CA ASP A 203 8.25 -15.50 22.43
C ASP A 203 8.29 -15.07 23.92
N LEU A 204 7.89 -13.83 24.23
CA LEU A 204 7.62 -13.37 25.61
C LEU A 204 6.54 -14.22 26.30
N ARG A 205 5.44 -14.53 25.60
CA ARG A 205 4.38 -15.41 26.11
C ARG A 205 4.90 -16.83 26.34
N SER A 206 5.75 -17.34 25.47
CA SER A 206 6.40 -18.65 25.61
C SER A 206 7.27 -18.72 26.86
N ILE A 207 8.09 -17.70 27.11
CA ILE A 207 8.90 -17.56 28.33
C ILE A 207 8.00 -17.59 29.58
N ARG A 208 6.97 -16.73 29.65
CA ARG A 208 6.04 -16.65 30.80
C ARG A 208 5.34 -17.98 31.07
N GLN A 209 4.87 -18.68 30.03
CA GLN A 209 4.25 -20.00 30.16
C GLN A 209 5.24 -21.09 30.56
N THR A 210 6.50 -21.01 30.11
CA THR A 210 7.57 -21.94 30.50
C THR A 210 7.93 -21.79 31.98
N PHE A 211 8.09 -20.55 32.47
CA PHE A 211 8.35 -20.27 33.89
C PHE A 211 7.21 -20.76 34.79
N ARG A 212 5.96 -20.40 34.46
CA ARG A 212 4.76 -20.79 35.22
C ARG A 212 4.52 -22.30 35.19
N GLY A 213 4.60 -22.93 34.01
CA GLY A 213 4.33 -24.36 33.81
C GLY A 213 5.38 -25.29 34.42
N ASN A 214 6.64 -24.87 34.52
CA ASN A 214 7.72 -25.63 35.17
C ASN A 214 7.96 -25.21 36.63
N GLN A 215 7.13 -24.32 37.20
CA GLN A 215 7.24 -23.83 38.58
C GLN A 215 8.65 -23.32 38.93
N MET A 216 9.29 -22.61 37.99
CA MET A 216 10.68 -22.17 38.14
C MET A 216 10.84 -21.22 39.33
N VAL A 217 11.73 -21.57 40.26
CA VAL A 217 12.02 -20.76 41.45
C VAL A 217 12.69 -19.44 41.05
N SER A 218 12.09 -18.34 41.48
CA SER A 218 12.65 -17.00 41.33
C SER A 218 13.88 -16.83 42.22
N GLY A 219 14.96 -16.24 41.70
CA GLY A 219 16.16 -15.90 42.49
C GLY A 219 15.89 -14.95 43.66
N LEU A 220 14.72 -14.29 43.69
CA LEU A 220 14.24 -13.46 44.80
C LEU A 220 13.48 -14.23 45.90
N GLY A 221 13.21 -15.54 45.73
CA GLY A 221 12.27 -16.27 46.59
C GLY A 221 10.82 -15.73 46.53
N SER A 222 10.51 -14.95 45.49
CA SER A 222 9.25 -14.20 45.33
C SER A 222 8.05 -15.07 44.93
N ASN A 223 8.27 -16.33 44.55
CA ASN A 223 7.23 -17.28 44.19
C ASN A 223 7.28 -18.60 44.97
N PHE A 224 8.46 -19.02 45.44
CA PHE A 224 8.64 -20.14 46.35
C PHE A 224 9.63 -19.78 47.45
N TYR A 225 9.39 -20.27 48.65
CA TYR A 225 10.30 -20.19 49.79
C TYR A 225 10.68 -21.59 50.27
N MET A 226 11.85 -21.70 50.90
CA MET A 226 12.26 -22.95 51.55
C MET A 226 11.54 -23.05 52.90
N LYS A 227 10.76 -24.11 53.07
CA LYS A 227 10.12 -24.50 54.32
C LYS A 227 10.82 -25.74 54.87
N TYR A 228 11.19 -25.70 56.13
CA TYR A 228 11.62 -26.87 56.88
C TYR A 228 10.39 -27.60 57.43
N SER A 229 10.22 -28.88 57.09
CA SER A 229 9.24 -29.73 57.79
C SER A 229 9.90 -30.35 59.01
N ALA A 230 9.23 -30.30 60.16
CA ALA A 230 9.52 -31.27 61.21
C ALA A 230 9.20 -32.67 60.67
N GLY A 231 10.06 -33.65 60.98
CA GLY A 231 9.77 -35.07 60.73
C GLY A 231 8.78 -35.62 61.77
N ASP A 232 8.16 -36.76 61.48
CA ASP A 232 7.21 -37.42 62.39
C ASP A 232 7.91 -38.01 63.63
N GLY A 233 8.22 -37.15 64.60
CA GLY A 233 8.55 -37.44 65.99
C GLY A 233 9.81 -38.27 66.29
N THR A 234 10.48 -38.82 65.27
CA THR A 234 11.41 -39.96 65.44
C THR A 234 12.80 -39.75 64.85
N GLN A 235 12.97 -38.83 63.90
CA GLN A 235 14.30 -38.41 63.40
C GLN A 235 14.34 -36.89 63.19
N PHE A 236 15.37 -36.25 63.73
CA PHE A 236 15.45 -34.79 63.92
C PHE A 236 16.20 -34.06 62.80
N GLN A 237 16.08 -34.53 61.55
CA GLN A 237 16.60 -33.81 60.38
C GLN A 237 15.47 -33.07 59.64
N PRO A 238 15.45 -31.72 59.66
CA PRO A 238 14.40 -30.95 59.00
C PRO A 238 14.61 -30.96 57.48
N VAL A 239 13.82 -31.76 56.76
CA VAL A 239 13.91 -31.84 55.30
C VAL A 239 13.49 -30.49 54.68
N PRO A 240 14.35 -29.84 53.86
CA PRO A 240 13.99 -28.63 53.15
C PRO A 240 13.02 -28.95 52.01
N GLN A 241 11.88 -28.27 51.98
CA GLN A 241 10.83 -28.40 50.97
C GLN A 241 10.54 -27.03 50.36
N MET A 242 10.34 -26.95 49.05
CA MET A 242 9.91 -25.69 48.42
C MET A 242 8.40 -25.54 48.54
N ALA A 243 7.97 -24.49 49.24
CA ALA A 243 6.57 -24.13 49.42
C ALA A 243 6.24 -22.89 48.57
N PRO A 244 5.08 -22.83 47.91
CA PRO A 244 4.67 -21.65 47.15
C PRO A 244 4.40 -20.47 48.10
N GLN A 245 4.86 -19.28 47.72
CA GLN A 245 4.48 -18.04 48.39
C GLN A 245 2.97 -17.81 48.27
N MET A 246 2.42 -17.02 49.19
CA MET A 246 1.02 -16.60 49.16
C MET A 246 0.90 -15.09 49.37
N TYR A 247 0.21 -14.41 48.45
CA TYR A 247 -0.06 -12.97 48.50
C TYR A 247 -1.57 -12.76 48.43
N ASN A 248 -2.17 -12.13 49.45
CA ASN A 248 -3.61 -11.81 49.52
C ASN A 248 -4.52 -13.03 49.18
N ASN A 249 -4.27 -14.17 49.83
CA ASN A 249 -4.90 -15.47 49.58
C ASN A 249 -4.69 -16.10 48.19
N CYS A 250 -3.96 -15.45 47.28
CA CYS A 250 -3.52 -16.05 46.02
C CYS A 250 -2.20 -16.82 46.22
N THR A 251 -2.16 -18.08 45.79
CA THR A 251 -0.95 -18.93 45.81
C THR A 251 -0.17 -18.82 44.52
N CYS A 252 1.15 -18.84 44.60
CA CYS A 252 2.03 -18.76 43.42
C CYS A 252 1.98 -20.01 42.50
N LEU A 253 1.21 -21.04 42.88
CA LEU A 253 0.79 -22.11 41.97
C LEU A 253 -0.28 -21.64 40.95
N ASN A 254 -0.84 -20.44 41.11
CA ASN A 254 -1.85 -19.90 40.21
C ASN A 254 -1.24 -19.52 38.85
N ILE A 255 -1.57 -20.30 37.81
CA ILE A 255 -1.13 -20.09 36.42
C ILE A 255 -1.56 -18.73 35.85
N ALA A 256 -2.56 -18.05 36.43
CA ALA A 256 -2.95 -16.70 36.04
C ALA A 256 -1.96 -15.61 36.51
N GLY A 257 -1.23 -15.84 37.59
CA GLY A 257 -0.53 -14.80 38.36
C GLY A 257 -1.24 -14.49 39.68
N CYS A 258 -0.60 -13.71 40.54
CA CYS A 258 -1.17 -13.11 41.75
C CYS A 258 -0.92 -11.59 41.78
N PRO A 259 -1.37 -10.82 40.77
CA PRO A 259 -1.15 -9.38 40.70
C PRO A 259 -1.84 -8.67 41.88
N HIS A 260 -1.07 -7.85 42.59
CA HIS A 260 -1.51 -7.01 43.70
C HIS A 260 -0.87 -5.63 43.58
N LEU A 261 -1.50 -4.61 44.20
CA LEU A 261 -0.93 -3.27 44.27
C LEU A 261 0.43 -3.32 44.98
N ALA A 262 1.44 -2.68 44.40
CA ALA A 262 2.75 -2.59 45.02
C ALA A 262 2.71 -1.65 46.23
N THR A 263 3.24 -2.10 47.36
CA THR A 263 3.32 -1.33 48.60
C THR A 263 4.74 -1.32 49.16
N PHE A 264 5.13 -0.26 49.84
CA PHE A 264 6.33 -0.21 50.67
C PHE A 264 5.96 0.22 52.10
N ASN A 265 6.79 -0.16 53.06
CA ASN A 265 6.59 0.18 54.47
C ASN A 265 7.30 1.50 54.81
N ASP A 266 6.60 2.44 55.46
CA ASP A 266 7.18 3.71 55.89
C ASP A 266 8.00 3.57 57.19
N SER A 267 8.53 4.68 57.72
CA SER A 267 9.30 4.69 58.97
C SER A 267 8.47 4.49 60.24
N HIS A 268 7.15 4.30 60.11
CA HIS A 268 6.18 4.19 61.21
C HIS A 268 5.32 2.91 61.11
N ASP A 269 5.74 1.94 60.28
CA ASP A 269 5.06 0.67 60.00
C ASP A 269 3.74 0.78 59.19
N HIS A 270 3.56 1.86 58.42
CA HIS A 270 2.44 2.01 57.48
C HIS A 270 2.79 1.55 56.06
N TRP A 271 1.91 0.73 55.48
CA TRP A 271 2.00 0.29 54.08
C TRP A 271 1.45 1.34 53.12
N ILE A 272 2.34 1.97 52.34
CA ILE A 272 2.02 2.98 51.34
C ILE A 272 1.97 2.32 49.95
N THR A 273 0.83 2.45 49.26
CA THR A 273 0.65 2.01 47.87
C THR A 273 1.36 2.92 46.89
N VAL A 274 2.11 2.35 45.95
CA VAL A 274 2.73 3.09 44.83
C VAL A 274 1.77 3.12 43.63
N PRO A 275 1.36 4.30 43.12
CA PRO A 275 0.52 4.40 41.92
C PRO A 275 1.15 3.71 40.70
N GLY A 276 0.34 3.17 39.79
CA GLY A 276 0.79 2.45 38.59
C GLY A 276 1.56 1.14 38.80
N MET A 277 2.18 0.91 39.96
CA MET A 277 3.02 -0.26 40.22
C MET A 277 2.19 -1.46 40.68
N ILE A 278 2.34 -2.57 39.96
CA ILE A 278 1.78 -3.88 40.28
C ILE A 278 2.93 -4.81 40.69
N SER A 279 2.75 -5.53 41.79
CA SER A 279 3.61 -6.64 42.15
C SER A 279 2.93 -7.98 41.87
N ASP A 280 3.71 -8.95 41.43
CA ASP A 280 3.30 -10.35 41.24
C ASP A 280 4.48 -11.23 41.68
N TYR A 281 4.26 -12.54 41.79
CA TYR A 281 5.26 -13.50 42.25
C TYR A 281 6.44 -13.67 41.27
N LEU A 282 6.21 -13.41 39.97
CA LEU A 282 7.26 -13.13 39.00
C LEU A 282 7.33 -11.62 38.79
N VAL A 283 8.51 -11.02 38.99
CA VAL A 283 8.72 -9.58 38.74
C VAL A 283 8.45 -9.22 37.28
N LEU A 284 8.66 -10.16 36.35
CA LEU A 284 8.26 -10.02 34.94
C LEU A 284 6.76 -9.74 34.76
N ASP A 285 5.89 -10.47 35.48
CA ASP A 285 4.45 -10.32 35.36
C ASP A 285 3.96 -9.02 36.03
N GLY A 286 4.51 -8.68 37.21
CA GLY A 286 4.24 -7.41 37.87
C GLY A 286 4.71 -6.20 37.05
N ALA A 287 5.90 -6.29 36.45
CA ALA A 287 6.44 -5.25 35.57
C ALA A 287 5.54 -5.03 34.35
N LEU A 288 5.16 -6.09 33.63
CA LEU A 288 4.28 -6.01 32.47
C LEU A 288 2.90 -5.42 32.80
N ALA A 289 2.35 -5.75 33.97
CA ALA A 289 1.07 -5.22 34.46
C ALA A 289 1.14 -3.77 34.99
N SER A 290 2.34 -3.24 35.24
CA SER A 290 2.55 -1.89 35.77
C SER A 290 2.46 -0.81 34.67
N THR A 291 2.20 0.43 35.08
CA THR A 291 2.35 1.66 34.26
C THR A 291 3.49 2.51 34.80
N PHE A 292 3.98 3.49 34.05
CA PHE A 292 5.01 4.42 34.56
C PHE A 292 4.44 5.62 35.34
N GLU A 293 3.14 5.66 35.66
CA GLU A 293 2.45 6.90 36.08
C GLU A 293 3.08 7.60 37.32
N CYS A 294 3.61 6.83 38.28
CA CYS A 294 4.22 7.41 39.49
C CYS A 294 5.54 8.16 39.24
N TYR A 295 6.20 7.94 38.11
CA TYR A 295 7.50 8.57 37.77
C TYR A 295 7.35 9.91 37.01
N TYR A 296 6.13 10.27 36.56
CA TYR A 296 5.86 11.58 35.95
C TYR A 296 5.46 12.63 37.00
N ASN A 297 4.66 12.25 37.99
CA ASN A 297 4.03 13.19 38.94
C ASN A 297 4.81 13.38 40.25
N GLU A 298 6.06 12.91 40.34
CA GLU A 298 6.92 13.00 41.54
C GLU A 298 6.29 12.37 42.82
N THR A 299 5.33 11.46 42.65
CA THR A 299 4.59 10.84 43.75
C THR A 299 5.35 9.73 44.47
N VAL A 300 6.52 9.32 43.96
CA VAL A 300 7.47 8.44 44.65
C VAL A 300 8.67 9.26 45.09
N PRO A 301 9.12 9.17 46.36
CA PRO A 301 10.29 9.91 46.84
C PRO A 301 11.60 9.33 46.28
N ILE A 302 11.92 9.70 45.03
CA ILE A 302 13.14 9.31 44.33
C ILE A 302 13.87 10.57 43.89
N THR A 303 15.17 10.67 44.18
CA THR A 303 16.03 11.82 43.86
C THR A 303 16.51 11.84 42.40
N LEU A 304 15.70 11.34 41.47
CA LEU A 304 15.98 11.35 40.03
C LEU A 304 15.11 12.37 39.31
N LYS A 305 15.50 12.74 38.08
CA LYS A 305 14.65 13.54 37.21
C LYS A 305 13.37 12.78 36.84
N SER A 306 12.22 13.41 37.06
CA SER A 306 10.90 12.94 36.67
C SER A 306 10.75 12.77 35.14
N LEU A 307 9.87 11.85 34.74
CA LEU A 307 9.50 11.65 33.34
C LEU A 307 8.61 12.80 32.85
N SER A 308 8.84 13.29 31.63
CA SER A 308 8.12 14.42 31.06
C SER A 308 6.90 13.97 30.26
N ASN A 309 5.72 14.46 30.64
CA ASN A 309 4.46 14.16 29.94
C ASN A 309 4.42 14.70 28.49
N ASP A 310 5.30 15.64 28.12
CA ASP A 310 5.34 16.25 26.78
C ASP A 310 6.30 15.52 25.82
N SER A 311 7.07 14.54 26.31
CA SER A 311 8.14 13.90 25.52
C SER A 311 7.73 12.61 24.81
N ASP A 312 6.55 12.06 25.08
CA ASP A 312 5.95 10.92 24.36
C ASP A 312 4.63 11.36 23.70
N LYS A 313 4.34 10.83 22.51
CA LYS A 313 3.23 11.27 21.64
C LYS A 313 2.19 10.19 21.37
N HIS A 314 2.57 8.92 21.46
CA HIS A 314 1.71 7.76 21.15
C HIS A 314 1.27 7.07 22.43
N PHE A 315 2.19 6.83 23.37
CA PHE A 315 1.84 6.26 24.67
C PHE A 315 1.37 7.34 25.66
N VAL A 316 0.28 7.02 26.36
CA VAL A 316 -0.22 7.83 27.48
C VAL A 316 0.43 7.35 28.77
N MET A 317 0.63 8.25 29.73
CA MET A 317 1.08 7.99 31.12
C MET A 317 0.51 6.72 31.80
N LYS A 318 -0.70 6.29 31.43
CA LYS A 318 -1.42 5.13 31.99
C LYS A 318 -1.38 3.86 31.11
N SER A 319 -0.64 3.87 30.00
CA SER A 319 -0.35 2.64 29.25
C SER A 319 0.46 1.67 30.11
N THR A 320 0.17 0.38 30.02
CA THR A 320 0.97 -0.64 30.73
C THR A 320 2.27 -0.89 29.99
N ILE A 321 3.28 -1.35 30.72
CA ILE A 321 4.57 -1.76 30.15
C ILE A 321 4.38 -2.91 29.14
N GLU A 322 3.39 -3.78 29.33
CA GLU A 322 3.00 -4.75 28.29
C GLU A 322 2.52 -4.07 27.00
N THR A 323 1.72 -2.99 27.06
CA THR A 323 1.33 -2.22 25.86
C THR A 323 2.54 -1.63 25.15
N LEU A 324 3.41 -0.92 25.88
CA LEU A 324 4.64 -0.34 25.31
C LEU A 324 5.52 -1.42 24.67
N LEU A 325 5.71 -2.55 25.35
CA LEU A 325 6.60 -3.62 24.92
C LEU A 325 6.04 -4.44 23.74
N ASN A 326 4.72 -4.62 23.64
CA ASN A 326 4.07 -5.20 22.46
C ASN A 326 4.37 -4.38 21.19
N GLU A 327 4.60 -3.08 21.34
CA GLU A 327 4.99 -2.15 20.27
C GLU A 327 6.51 -1.84 20.27
N LEU A 328 7.32 -2.73 20.87
CA LEU A 328 8.79 -2.64 20.92
C LEU A 328 9.31 -1.33 21.55
N MET A 329 8.62 -0.79 22.55
CA MET A 329 8.91 0.51 23.16
C MET A 329 8.98 1.68 22.15
N ILE A 330 8.44 1.57 20.94
CA ILE A 330 8.50 2.60 19.90
C ILE A 330 7.35 3.60 20.09
N ASP A 331 7.67 4.87 20.38
CA ASP A 331 6.66 5.92 20.55
C ASP A 331 6.49 6.77 19.28
N GLU A 332 7.56 7.00 18.51
CA GLU A 332 7.44 7.57 17.16
C GLU A 332 8.28 6.79 16.14
N MET A 333 7.76 6.71 14.92
CA MET A 333 8.48 6.22 13.76
C MET A 333 8.26 7.17 12.58
N SER A 334 9.32 7.55 11.89
CA SER A 334 9.27 8.31 10.65
C SER A 334 9.98 7.55 9.52
N SER A 335 9.60 7.82 8.27
CA SER A 335 10.16 7.13 7.10
C SER A 335 10.11 8.03 5.88
N THR A 336 11.29 8.56 5.52
CA THR A 336 11.47 9.49 4.41
C THR A 336 11.77 8.70 3.14
N VAL A 337 10.83 8.71 2.18
CA VAL A 337 10.99 8.04 0.88
C VAL A 337 11.31 9.08 -0.19
N ARG A 338 12.38 8.86 -0.95
CA ARG A 338 12.96 9.76 -1.96
C ARG A 338 12.76 9.21 -3.38
N PHE A 339 11.72 9.70 -4.06
CA PHE A 339 11.37 9.21 -5.41
C PHE A 339 12.41 9.58 -6.47
N ASP A 340 13.13 10.67 -6.27
CA ASP A 340 14.29 11.08 -7.07
C ASP A 340 15.43 10.04 -6.98
N LEU A 341 15.80 9.62 -5.77
CA LEU A 341 16.82 8.59 -5.58
C LEU A 341 16.40 7.23 -6.13
N PHE A 342 15.12 6.86 -5.99
CA PHE A 342 14.56 5.67 -6.65
C PHE A 342 14.69 5.74 -8.18
N TYR A 343 14.37 6.89 -8.78
CA TYR A 343 14.46 7.09 -10.23
C TYR A 343 15.92 7.01 -10.72
N ASP A 344 16.85 7.60 -9.99
CA ASP A 344 18.29 7.56 -10.27
C ASP A 344 18.91 6.16 -10.08
N GLN A 345 18.22 5.23 -9.40
CA GLN A 345 18.58 3.80 -9.37
C GLN A 345 17.91 2.98 -10.48
N CYS A 346 16.69 3.35 -10.90
CA CYS A 346 16.00 2.73 -12.03
C CYS A 346 16.68 3.04 -13.38
N GLN A 347 17.07 4.30 -13.59
CA GLN A 347 17.70 4.83 -14.82
C GLN A 347 17.02 4.34 -16.10
N PRO A 348 15.85 4.91 -16.50
CA PRO A 348 15.11 4.40 -17.65
C PRO A 348 15.91 4.44 -18.96
N ILE A 349 15.98 3.29 -19.65
CA ILE A 349 16.68 3.14 -20.93
C ILE A 349 16.00 4.02 -21.99
N TYR A 350 14.67 4.00 -22.00
CA TYR A 350 13.80 4.87 -22.77
C TYR A 350 12.43 4.97 -22.10
N CYS A 351 11.62 5.94 -22.47
CA CYS A 351 10.18 5.96 -22.25
C CYS A 351 9.45 5.92 -23.59
N ALA A 352 8.57 4.92 -23.77
CA ALA A 352 7.61 4.89 -24.86
C ALA A 352 6.25 5.40 -24.36
N TYR A 353 5.54 6.19 -25.16
CA TYR A 353 4.19 6.64 -24.82
C TYR A 353 3.31 6.83 -26.07
N SER A 354 2.00 6.62 -25.90
CA SER A 354 1.00 6.72 -26.98
C SER A 354 0.03 7.88 -26.74
N TYR A 355 -0.24 8.70 -27.77
CA TYR A 355 -1.21 9.78 -27.70
C TYR A 355 -2.16 9.83 -28.91
N ALA A 356 -3.38 10.33 -28.71
CA ALA A 356 -4.38 10.46 -29.75
C ALA A 356 -4.13 11.71 -30.62
N HIS A 357 -3.86 11.51 -31.91
CA HIS A 357 -3.71 12.55 -32.91
C HIS A 357 -4.89 12.51 -33.90
N ARG A 358 -5.49 13.66 -34.23
CA ARG A 358 -6.75 13.74 -35.01
C ARG A 358 -6.58 14.03 -36.51
N PHE A 359 -5.43 14.56 -36.94
CA PHE A 359 -5.25 14.97 -38.33
C PHE A 359 -3.79 14.92 -38.75
N ASP A 360 -3.46 14.07 -39.72
CA ASP A 360 -2.12 13.94 -40.29
C ASP A 360 -2.19 14.20 -41.81
N VAL A 361 -1.59 15.31 -42.23
CA VAL A 361 -1.55 15.77 -43.63
C VAL A 361 -0.79 14.78 -44.52
N LEU A 362 0.30 14.18 -44.04
CA LEU A 362 1.09 13.20 -44.79
C LEU A 362 0.29 11.91 -44.98
N PHE A 363 -0.49 11.51 -43.97
CA PHE A 363 -1.41 10.38 -44.11
C PHE A 363 -2.54 10.66 -45.12
N VAL A 364 -3.11 11.88 -45.14
CA VAL A 364 -4.12 12.26 -46.14
C VAL A 364 -3.56 12.15 -47.56
N PHE A 365 -2.37 12.71 -47.82
CA PHE A 365 -1.75 12.64 -49.15
C PHE A 365 -1.37 11.21 -49.56
N THR A 366 -0.74 10.43 -48.69
CA THR A 366 -0.37 9.03 -49.01
C THR A 366 -1.60 8.16 -49.26
N THR A 367 -2.67 8.32 -48.47
CA THR A 367 -3.96 7.65 -48.69
C THR A 367 -4.58 8.06 -50.02
N PHE A 368 -4.57 9.36 -50.35
CA PHE A 368 -5.07 9.84 -51.63
C PHE A 368 -4.30 9.21 -52.79
N PHE A 369 -2.96 9.25 -52.79
CA PHE A 369 -2.15 8.66 -53.88
C PHE A 369 -2.36 7.14 -54.01
N GLY A 370 -2.44 6.40 -52.89
CA GLY A 370 -2.70 4.96 -52.91
C GLY A 370 -4.07 4.60 -53.48
N ILE A 371 -5.12 5.36 -53.15
CA ILE A 371 -6.48 5.13 -53.67
C ILE A 371 -6.62 5.64 -55.12
N PHE A 372 -5.92 6.72 -55.49
CA PHE A 372 -6.10 7.43 -56.76
C PHE A 372 -5.92 6.54 -57.98
N GLY A 373 -4.95 5.61 -57.99
CA GLY A 373 -4.72 4.71 -59.12
C GLY A 373 -5.92 3.82 -59.44
N GLY A 374 -6.38 3.04 -58.45
CA GLY A 374 -7.52 2.15 -58.61
C GLY A 374 -8.85 2.90 -58.82
N LEU A 375 -9.07 3.97 -58.06
CA LEU A 375 -10.26 4.81 -58.19
C LEU A 375 -10.34 5.49 -59.56
N SER A 376 -9.23 6.03 -60.06
CA SER A 376 -9.13 6.63 -61.40
C SER A 376 -9.45 5.61 -62.48
N PHE A 377 -8.89 4.39 -62.41
CA PHE A 377 -9.19 3.33 -63.37
C PHE A 377 -10.67 2.94 -63.39
N ILE A 378 -11.27 2.69 -62.21
CA ILE A 378 -12.68 2.30 -62.08
C ILE A 378 -13.61 3.44 -62.54
N LEU A 379 -13.35 4.69 -62.14
CA LEU A 379 -14.11 5.85 -62.61
C LEU A 379 -13.95 6.06 -64.12
N LYS A 380 -12.74 5.87 -64.66
CA LYS A 380 -12.47 6.04 -66.10
C LYS A 380 -13.29 5.06 -66.93
N GLN A 381 -13.42 3.80 -66.49
CA GLN A 381 -14.22 2.78 -67.18
C GLN A 381 -15.74 2.94 -66.96
N SER A 382 -16.17 3.35 -65.77
CA SER A 382 -17.60 3.40 -65.40
C SER A 382 -18.33 4.69 -65.78
N ALA A 383 -17.67 5.85 -65.79
CA ALA A 383 -18.30 7.12 -66.14
C ALA A 383 -18.92 7.18 -67.55
N PRO A 384 -18.33 6.62 -68.64
CA PRO A 384 -19.00 6.58 -69.95
C PRO A 384 -20.23 5.64 -69.95
N PHE A 385 -20.20 4.55 -69.17
CA PHE A 385 -21.35 3.65 -69.02
C PHE A 385 -22.50 4.33 -68.23
N LEU A 386 -22.18 5.04 -67.15
CA LEU A 386 -23.12 5.86 -66.39
C LEU A 386 -23.71 6.99 -67.25
N ALA A 387 -22.89 7.67 -68.06
CA ALA A 387 -23.37 8.65 -69.03
C ALA A 387 -24.39 8.01 -69.98
N LEU A 388 -24.06 6.87 -70.61
CA LEU A 388 -24.99 6.14 -71.50
C LEU A 388 -26.30 5.73 -70.81
N ILE A 389 -26.28 5.34 -69.53
CA ILE A 389 -27.50 5.06 -68.75
C ILE A 389 -28.33 6.32 -68.53
N ILE A 390 -27.70 7.43 -68.15
CA ILE A 390 -28.36 8.73 -67.97
C ILE A 390 -29.00 9.19 -69.30
N LEU A 391 -28.31 8.99 -70.43
CA LEU A 391 -28.85 9.32 -71.76
C LEU A 391 -30.02 8.41 -72.15
N ARG A 392 -29.91 7.10 -71.91
CA ARG A 392 -31.00 6.14 -72.15
C ARG A 392 -32.23 6.44 -71.29
N ARG A 393 -32.06 6.85 -70.03
CA ARG A 393 -33.16 7.33 -69.17
C ARG A 393 -33.75 8.64 -69.71
N LYS A 394 -32.91 9.64 -70.03
CA LYS A 394 -33.36 10.93 -70.59
C LYS A 394 -34.12 10.78 -71.91
N ASN A 395 -33.75 9.82 -72.75
CA ASN A 395 -34.42 9.57 -74.04
C ASN A 395 -35.66 8.64 -73.91
N ARG A 396 -35.76 7.83 -72.85
CA ARG A 396 -37.00 7.08 -72.53
C ARG A 396 -38.06 7.97 -71.88
N VAL A 397 -37.65 9.01 -71.15
CA VAL A 397 -38.54 10.09 -70.72
C VAL A 397 -38.76 11.04 -71.89
N ALA A 398 -39.66 10.66 -72.79
CA ALA A 398 -40.34 11.63 -73.64
C ALA A 398 -40.98 12.71 -72.73
N PRO A 399 -41.02 13.98 -73.16
CA PRO A 399 -41.37 15.08 -72.27
C PRO A 399 -42.88 15.13 -72.03
N ASP A 400 -43.36 14.34 -71.05
CA ASP A 400 -44.64 14.58 -70.43
C ASP A 400 -44.55 15.88 -69.60
N ASN A 401 -44.78 16.98 -70.32
CA ASN A 401 -44.54 18.34 -69.84
C ASN A 401 -45.47 18.71 -68.67
N ALA A 402 -46.53 17.94 -68.41
CA ALA A 402 -47.38 18.10 -67.23
C ALA A 402 -46.57 17.92 -65.94
N LEU A 403 -45.87 16.80 -65.76
CA LEU A 403 -45.16 16.52 -64.50
C LEU A 403 -43.98 17.46 -64.28
N LEU A 404 -43.18 17.74 -65.34
CA LEU A 404 -42.02 18.63 -65.20
C LEU A 404 -42.45 20.10 -64.99
N MET A 405 -43.57 20.55 -65.56
CA MET A 405 -44.15 21.85 -65.20
C MET A 405 -44.73 21.82 -63.78
N HIS A 406 -45.39 20.75 -63.34
CA HIS A 406 -45.96 20.68 -61.99
C HIS A 406 -44.86 20.69 -60.91
N ILE A 407 -43.77 19.95 -61.12
CA ILE A 407 -42.59 19.96 -60.24
C ILE A 407 -41.88 21.31 -60.27
N LYS A 408 -41.70 21.94 -61.45
CA LYS A 408 -41.16 23.31 -61.52
C LYS A 408 -42.07 24.34 -60.86
N LYS A 409 -43.40 24.17 -60.92
CA LYS A 409 -44.41 25.03 -60.28
C LYS A 409 -44.37 24.87 -58.75
N LEU A 410 -44.31 23.63 -58.26
CA LEU A 410 -44.12 23.31 -56.84
C LEU A 410 -42.79 23.86 -56.31
N ILE A 411 -41.66 23.59 -56.97
CA ILE A 411 -40.34 24.13 -56.59
C ILE A 411 -40.34 25.66 -56.62
N LYS A 412 -41.01 26.31 -57.59
CA LYS A 412 -41.14 27.77 -57.66
C LYS A 412 -42.10 28.35 -56.60
N GLN A 413 -43.10 27.58 -56.14
CA GLN A 413 -43.94 27.93 -54.98
C GLN A 413 -43.18 27.78 -53.66
N HIS A 414 -42.49 26.66 -53.45
CA HIS A 414 -41.69 26.44 -52.24
C HIS A 414 -40.49 27.39 -52.14
N LEU A 415 -39.80 27.72 -53.25
CA LEU A 415 -38.76 28.75 -53.24
C LEU A 415 -39.33 30.16 -52.95
N LYS A 416 -40.53 30.49 -53.45
CA LYS A 416 -41.21 31.73 -53.05
C LYS A 416 -41.59 31.74 -51.56
N SER A 417 -42.10 30.62 -51.04
CA SER A 417 -42.43 30.43 -49.62
C SER A 417 -41.19 30.55 -48.73
N LEU A 418 -40.06 29.93 -49.10
CA LEU A 418 -38.80 30.09 -48.37
C LEU A 418 -38.28 31.53 -48.41
N THR A 419 -38.36 32.24 -49.55
CA THR A 419 -37.94 33.66 -49.58
C THR A 419 -38.87 34.56 -48.76
N VAL A 420 -40.16 34.23 -48.62
CA VAL A 420 -41.06 34.98 -47.72
C VAL A 420 -40.71 34.68 -46.25
N HIS A 421 -40.49 33.42 -45.86
CA HIS A 421 -40.07 33.10 -44.49
C HIS A 421 -38.69 33.70 -44.13
N LEU A 422 -37.72 33.68 -45.05
CA LEU A 422 -36.40 34.30 -44.86
C LEU A 422 -36.42 35.83 -44.84
N LEU A 423 -37.47 36.47 -45.36
CA LEU A 423 -37.69 37.92 -45.25
C LEU A 423 -38.48 38.34 -44.00
N ILE A 424 -39.15 37.39 -43.32
CA ILE A 424 -39.85 37.65 -42.04
C ILE A 424 -38.92 37.47 -40.84
N MET A 425 -37.84 36.69 -40.96
CA MET A 425 -36.94 36.36 -39.84
C MET A 425 -35.69 37.26 -39.71
N ASN A 426 -35.74 38.57 -40.06
CA ASN A 426 -34.61 39.48 -39.80
C ASN A 426 -34.97 41.00 -39.78
N ILE A 427 -35.62 41.47 -38.71
CA ILE A 427 -35.48 42.84 -38.19
C ILE A 427 -35.38 42.74 -36.64
N PRO A 428 -34.38 43.37 -35.97
CA PRO A 428 -34.13 43.12 -34.54
C PRO A 428 -34.46 44.28 -33.58
N THR A 429 -35.14 43.96 -32.48
CA THR A 429 -35.09 44.60 -31.14
C THR A 429 -35.67 43.58 -30.14
N GLY A 430 -35.28 43.48 -28.87
CA GLY A 430 -34.32 44.25 -28.07
C GLY A 430 -34.81 44.36 -26.61
N MET A 431 -33.92 44.19 -25.63
CA MET A 431 -34.11 44.39 -24.18
C MET A 431 -34.98 43.39 -23.36
N SER A 432 -34.31 42.78 -22.37
CA SER A 432 -34.64 42.88 -20.92
C SER A 432 -35.49 41.81 -20.18
N GLN A 433 -34.81 41.17 -19.21
CA GLN A 433 -35.24 40.82 -17.83
C GLN A 433 -35.96 39.50 -17.45
N ARG A 434 -35.34 38.86 -16.43
CA ARG A 434 -35.88 38.24 -15.20
C ARG A 434 -36.50 36.82 -15.21
N THR A 435 -35.86 35.96 -14.37
CA THR A 435 -36.44 34.95 -13.43
C THR A 435 -37.26 33.77 -13.96
N ALA A 436 -37.40 32.62 -13.27
CA ALA A 436 -36.61 31.89 -12.24
C ALA A 436 -37.32 30.53 -11.95
N ALA A 437 -36.67 29.58 -11.26
CA ALA A 437 -37.25 28.39 -10.56
C ALA A 437 -38.06 27.36 -11.41
N HIS A 438 -37.70 26.06 -11.50
CA HIS A 438 -37.68 24.99 -10.47
C HIS A 438 -39.07 24.42 -10.13
N TYR A 439 -39.42 23.23 -10.65
CA TYR A 439 -39.93 22.07 -9.89
C TYR A 439 -40.11 20.77 -10.72
N ASP A 440 -39.78 19.66 -10.06
CA ASP A 440 -40.20 18.23 -10.08
C ASP A 440 -41.70 17.97 -10.42
N ASP A 441 -42.25 16.77 -10.74
CA ASP A 441 -41.82 15.36 -11.01
C ASP A 441 -43.07 14.53 -11.49
N ILE A 442 -43.03 13.18 -11.50
CA ILE A 442 -44.11 12.15 -11.40
C ILE A 442 -44.31 11.21 -12.62
N ASP A 443 -43.52 10.12 -12.62
CA ASP A 443 -43.86 8.66 -12.54
C ASP A 443 -45.04 7.98 -13.31
N VAL A 444 -44.93 6.62 -13.41
CA VAL A 444 -45.95 5.54 -13.45
C VAL A 444 -46.10 4.67 -14.73
N ARG A 445 -45.32 3.57 -14.78
CA ARG A 445 -45.65 2.14 -15.17
C ARG A 445 -46.18 1.85 -16.62
N MET A 446 -46.23 0.61 -17.17
CA MET A 446 -46.74 -0.67 -16.63
C MET A 446 -46.53 -1.93 -17.55
N HIS A 447 -46.09 -3.08 -16.97
CA HIS A 447 -46.24 -4.52 -17.41
C HIS A 447 -45.79 -5.03 -18.84
N SER A 448 -45.81 -6.35 -19.16
CA SER A 448 -44.98 -7.51 -18.70
C SER A 448 -45.34 -8.83 -19.49
N TYR A 449 -44.78 -10.01 -19.12
CA TYR A 449 -45.02 -11.41 -19.63
C TYR A 449 -44.29 -11.83 -20.94
N VAL A 450 -43.77 -13.07 -21.15
CA VAL A 450 -43.59 -14.27 -20.27
C VAL A 450 -42.43 -15.21 -20.72
N ASN A 451 -42.16 -16.29 -19.96
CA ASN A 451 -41.12 -17.34 -20.06
C ASN A 451 -41.26 -18.29 -21.30
N GLN A 452 -40.48 -19.38 -21.55
CA GLN A 452 -39.61 -20.28 -20.74
C GLN A 452 -38.67 -21.10 -21.69
N HIS A 453 -37.64 -21.91 -21.34
CA HIS A 453 -37.02 -22.44 -20.10
C HIS A 453 -35.46 -22.37 -20.25
N SER A 454 -34.49 -23.16 -19.71
CA SER A 454 -34.30 -24.32 -18.77
C SER A 454 -32.81 -24.29 -18.34
N ARG A 455 -32.38 -24.53 -17.08
CA ARG A 455 -32.10 -25.82 -16.38
C ARG A 455 -31.17 -26.81 -17.12
N SER A 456 -30.13 -27.44 -16.52
CA SER A 456 -29.50 -27.34 -15.17
C SER A 456 -28.17 -28.17 -15.10
N PHE A 457 -27.61 -28.44 -13.89
CA PHE A 457 -26.40 -29.28 -13.55
C PHE A 457 -25.01 -28.60 -13.73
N LEU A 458 -23.97 -28.83 -12.90
CA LEU A 458 -23.85 -29.28 -11.47
C LEU A 458 -22.45 -28.92 -10.88
N TYR A 459 -22.31 -28.88 -9.54
CA TYR A 459 -21.04 -29.04 -8.78
C TYR A 459 -20.59 -30.54 -8.76
N PRO A 460 -19.38 -30.98 -8.33
CA PRO A 460 -18.51 -30.41 -7.27
C PRO A 460 -16.97 -30.55 -7.43
N ALA A 461 -16.19 -29.97 -6.47
CA ALA A 461 -14.94 -30.55 -5.92
C ALA A 461 -14.41 -29.76 -4.70
N TYR A 462 -14.37 -30.35 -3.49
CA TYR A 462 -13.55 -29.87 -2.36
C TYR A 462 -13.38 -30.96 -1.28
N ARG A 463 -12.21 -31.65 -1.30
CA ARG A 463 -11.64 -32.63 -0.33
C ARG A 463 -10.25 -33.00 -0.90
N ASN A 464 -9.23 -33.44 -0.17
CA ASN A 464 -8.91 -33.49 1.27
C ASN A 464 -7.40 -33.82 1.35
N PHE A 465 -6.62 -33.18 2.22
CA PHE A 465 -5.34 -33.76 2.69
C PHE A 465 -4.85 -33.09 3.98
N HIS A 466 -4.97 -33.79 5.11
CA HIS A 466 -4.12 -33.63 6.30
C HIS A 466 -4.32 -34.85 7.22
N HIS A 467 -3.31 -35.73 7.31
CA HIS A 467 -3.26 -36.83 8.28
C HIS A 467 -1.81 -37.34 8.41
N PHE A 468 -1.09 -36.88 9.43
CA PHE A 468 0.05 -37.55 10.08
C PHE A 468 0.06 -37.03 11.53
N TYR A 469 -0.43 -37.80 12.49
CA TYR A 469 0.29 -38.85 13.25
C TYR A 469 1.25 -38.29 14.31
N ILE A 470 0.94 -38.60 15.57
CA ILE A 470 1.82 -38.50 16.73
C ILE A 470 2.21 -39.93 17.11
N ALA A 471 3.50 -40.23 17.21
CA ALA A 471 4.05 -41.45 17.80
C ALA A 471 5.48 -41.18 18.31
N PRO A 472 5.96 -41.88 19.37
CA PRO A 472 7.16 -41.45 20.11
C PRO A 472 8.45 -42.21 19.73
N GLY A 473 9.57 -41.47 19.81
CA GLY A 473 10.89 -41.90 20.32
C GLY A 473 11.65 -43.10 19.72
N ILE A 474 12.95 -42.93 19.46
CA ILE A 474 14.03 -43.82 19.94
C ILE A 474 15.41 -43.15 19.78
N VAL A 475 16.34 -43.56 20.64
CA VAL A 475 17.71 -43.04 20.79
C VAL A 475 18.65 -43.50 19.67
N HIS A 476 19.55 -42.63 19.19
CA HIS A 476 20.92 -43.03 18.84
C HIS A 476 21.94 -41.88 19.04
N LYS A 477 23.23 -42.21 19.17
CA LYS A 477 24.31 -41.33 19.67
C LYS A 477 24.98 -40.43 18.59
N PRO A 478 25.61 -39.31 18.99
CA PRO A 478 26.24 -38.34 18.08
C PRO A 478 27.71 -38.66 17.74
N HIS A 479 28.25 -37.95 16.74
CA HIS A 479 29.69 -37.79 16.50
C HIS A 479 30.17 -36.36 16.82
N HIS A 480 31.48 -36.18 17.02
CA HIS A 480 32.07 -35.02 17.67
C HIS A 480 32.14 -33.72 16.84
N GLY A 481 31.86 -32.60 17.51
CA GLY A 481 32.43 -31.27 17.26
C GLY A 481 32.75 -30.62 18.61
N HIS A 482 33.92 -30.00 18.76
CA HIS A 482 34.40 -29.51 20.06
C HIS A 482 34.03 -28.05 20.33
N HIS A 483 33.37 -27.80 21.48
CA HIS A 483 33.80 -26.80 22.47
C HIS A 483 33.39 -27.31 23.85
N ARG A 484 34.25 -27.17 24.87
CA ARG A 484 34.01 -27.65 26.24
C ARG A 484 34.10 -26.49 27.23
N HIS A 485 32.99 -26.18 27.90
CA HIS A 485 33.04 -25.75 29.30
C HIS A 485 32.79 -26.97 30.18
N ARG A 486 33.53 -27.12 31.29
CA ARG A 486 33.35 -28.23 32.23
C ARG A 486 32.40 -27.81 33.33
N PHE A 487 31.35 -28.60 33.57
CA PHE A 487 30.64 -28.58 34.85
C PHE A 487 31.27 -29.63 35.77
N TYR A 488 31.75 -29.17 36.93
CA TYR A 488 31.87 -29.91 38.18
C TYR A 488 31.12 -29.07 39.23
N GLY A 489 30.47 -29.61 40.24
CA GLY A 489 30.20 -31.02 40.56
C GLY A 489 29.30 -31.08 41.79
N LEU A 490 28.59 -32.19 42.00
CA LEU A 490 27.93 -32.45 43.29
C LEU A 490 28.99 -32.72 44.34
N TYR A 491 28.90 -32.05 45.50
CA TYR A 491 29.67 -32.40 46.69
C TYR A 491 28.72 -32.98 47.74
N SER A 492 29.12 -34.14 48.29
CA SER A 492 28.57 -34.63 49.55
C SER A 492 29.18 -33.80 50.68
N TYR A 493 28.45 -33.69 51.79
CA TYR A 493 29.06 -33.45 53.08
C TYR A 493 29.70 -34.77 53.53
N GLU A 494 30.91 -34.72 54.08
CA GLU A 494 31.47 -35.71 54.98
C GLU A 494 31.82 -34.93 56.26
N ASP A 495 31.44 -35.47 57.42
CA ASP A 495 31.68 -34.82 58.70
C ASP A 495 33.14 -34.99 59.11
N ASP A 496 33.76 -33.90 59.59
CA ASP A 496 35.06 -33.94 60.30
C ASP A 496 34.97 -32.91 61.44
N ASP A 497 35.12 -33.38 62.68
CA ASP A 497 35.04 -32.54 63.88
C ASP A 497 36.24 -31.58 63.97
N ASN A 498 36.00 -30.32 64.37
CA ASN A 498 36.85 -29.57 65.33
C ASN A 498 36.20 -28.22 65.70
N ASP A 499 36.32 -27.83 66.96
CA ASP A 499 35.99 -26.49 67.44
C ASP A 499 37.07 -25.47 67.01
N ASP A 500 36.66 -24.29 66.53
CA ASP A 500 36.92 -23.01 67.22
C ASP A 500 36.27 -21.80 66.47
N ASP A 501 36.09 -20.68 67.18
CA ASP A 501 35.28 -19.53 66.76
C ASP A 501 35.97 -18.60 65.73
N GLU A 502 35.48 -18.53 64.47
CA GLU A 502 35.59 -17.30 63.66
C GLU A 502 34.43 -17.13 62.64
N ARG A 503 33.52 -16.18 62.89
CA ARG A 503 32.33 -15.94 62.04
C ARG A 503 32.62 -15.07 60.82
N VAL A 504 33.26 -15.65 59.81
CA VAL A 504 33.47 -14.99 58.51
C VAL A 504 32.18 -15.01 57.66
N TYR A 505 31.45 -13.90 57.62
CA TYR A 505 30.34 -13.70 56.67
C TYR A 505 30.87 -13.54 55.24
N GLN A 506 30.96 -14.64 54.48
CA GLN A 506 31.29 -14.58 53.06
C GLN A 506 30.13 -14.03 52.23
N GLN A 507 30.37 -12.89 51.56
CA GLN A 507 29.47 -12.37 50.52
C GLN A 507 29.65 -13.15 49.22
N TYR A 508 28.64 -13.91 48.81
CA TYR A 508 28.64 -14.57 47.50
C TYR A 508 28.16 -13.62 46.40
N TRP A 509 29.10 -13.19 45.56
CA TRP A 509 28.80 -12.50 44.31
C TRP A 509 28.35 -13.52 43.25
N MET A 510 27.05 -13.55 42.93
CA MET A 510 26.56 -14.23 41.73
C MET A 510 26.51 -13.27 40.55
N TYR A 511 27.60 -13.23 39.78
CA TYR A 511 27.50 -12.90 38.36
C TYR A 511 27.03 -14.15 37.61
N TYR A 512 25.89 -14.07 36.91
CA TYR A 512 25.71 -14.43 35.49
C TYR A 512 24.25 -14.22 35.05
#